data_AF-A0A7W7I0L7-F1
#
_entry.id   AF-A0A7W7I0L7-F1
#
_cell.length_a   1.000
_cell.length_b   1.000
_cell.length_c   1.000
_cell.angle_alpha   90.00
_cell.angle_beta   90.00
_cell.angle_gamma   90.00
#
_symmetry.space_group_name_H-M   'P 1'
#
loop_
_entity.id
_entity.type
_entity.pdbx_description
1 polymer ?
#
loop_
_entity_poly.entity_id
_entity_poly.type
_entity_poly.pdbx_seq_one_letter_code
_entity_poly.pdbx_strand_id
1 'polypeptide(L)'
;MFVFGDSDQPEDSRPRRRGLWLAAAVVTLAAAALAVAGATWYAGRGEATGGYSCAFLVGPDEAEVKAAEELCHRKARDRVRRADIVNPGPIGHEGTAWLMRDALHRAFLCPPPGPVGCDDRGALRAATDADVATARNALGAAGLPDSVVRLATGEDPAPAGALVYSLLMGDGCVVGYLDLASGDQWYEVAGLLPNGRCLA
;
A
#
# COMPACT_ATOMS: atom_id res chain seq x y z
N MET A 1 42.52 -41.80 20.77
CA MET A 1 43.84 -41.80 21.42
C MET A 1 43.86 -40.60 22.35
N PHE A 2 44.09 -40.88 23.64
CA PHE A 2 44.07 -39.97 24.81
C PHE A 2 44.97 -38.73 24.59
N VAL A 3 44.79 -37.59 25.25
CA VAL A 3 45.04 -37.38 26.69
C VAL A 3 44.44 -36.03 27.15
N PHE A 4 43.80 -36.06 28.33
CA PHE A 4 43.42 -34.92 29.16
C PHE A 4 44.68 -34.29 29.82
N GLY A 5 44.75 -32.96 29.87
CA GLY A 5 45.70 -32.22 30.70
C GLY A 5 44.95 -31.24 31.59
N ASP A 6 44.96 -31.54 32.88
CA ASP A 6 44.34 -30.83 34.00
C ASP A 6 45.27 -29.73 34.54
N SER A 7 44.66 -28.79 35.27
CA SER A 7 45.23 -28.00 36.38
C SER A 7 46.10 -26.78 36.06
N ASP A 8 45.54 -25.59 36.29
CA ASP A 8 46.02 -24.73 37.38
C ASP A 8 45.06 -23.55 37.64
N GLN A 9 44.48 -23.52 38.84
CA GLN A 9 44.08 -22.27 39.51
C GLN A 9 45.12 -22.01 40.60
N PRO A 10 45.52 -20.75 40.81
CA PRO A 10 45.19 -20.18 42.12
C PRO A 10 44.86 -18.67 42.15
N GLU A 11 44.13 -18.36 43.22
CA GLU A 11 44.25 -17.17 44.08
C GLU A 11 43.70 -15.81 43.64
N ASP A 12 42.43 -15.64 44.04
CA ASP A 12 41.94 -14.59 44.94
C ASP A 12 42.88 -13.39 45.24
N SER A 13 42.49 -12.23 44.71
CA SER A 13 42.84 -10.94 45.30
C SER A 13 41.66 -9.96 45.19
N ARG A 14 40.71 -10.04 46.14
CA ARG A 14 39.92 -8.85 46.54
C ARG A 14 40.79 -8.01 47.48
N PRO A 15 40.85 -6.67 47.37
CA PRO A 15 39.67 -5.86 47.73
C PRO A 15 39.57 -4.50 47.00
N ARG A 16 38.50 -3.76 47.29
CA ARG A 16 38.30 -2.32 47.00
C ARG A 16 37.77 -1.93 45.61
N ARG A 17 36.59 -2.42 45.20
CA ARG A 17 35.74 -1.69 44.23
C ARG A 17 34.25 -1.68 44.59
N ARG A 18 33.91 -1.71 45.89
CA ARG A 18 32.51 -1.52 46.35
C ARG A 18 31.96 -0.12 46.08
N GLY A 19 32.80 0.86 45.75
CA GLY A 19 32.37 2.23 45.40
C GLY A 19 31.98 2.44 43.93
N LEU A 20 32.39 1.56 43.01
CA LEU A 20 32.10 1.76 41.57
C LEU A 20 30.73 1.21 41.14
N TRP A 21 30.17 0.26 41.90
CA TRP A 21 28.89 -0.37 41.57
C TRP A 21 27.68 0.52 41.85
N LEU A 22 27.78 1.44 42.83
CA LEU A 22 26.69 2.37 43.13
C LEU A 22 26.57 3.48 42.09
N ALA A 23 27.68 3.98 41.55
CA ALA A 23 27.65 4.97 40.47
C ALA A 23 27.10 4.40 39.16
N ALA A 24 27.47 3.15 38.82
CA ALA A 24 26.94 2.48 37.63
C ALA A 24 25.43 2.17 37.74
N ALA A 25 24.94 1.80 38.93
CA ALA A 25 23.52 1.52 39.15
C ALA A 25 22.64 2.78 39.09
N VAL A 26 23.13 3.94 39.54
CA VAL A 26 22.38 5.20 39.46
C VAL A 26 22.29 5.70 38.01
N VAL A 27 23.35 5.54 37.20
CA VAL A 27 23.33 5.94 35.79
C VAL A 27 22.42 5.03 34.95
N THR A 28 22.39 3.72 35.20
CA THR A 28 21.45 2.82 34.50
C THR A 28 20.00 3.04 34.94
N LEU A 29 19.73 3.33 36.21
CA LEU A 29 18.37 3.68 36.66
C LEU A 29 17.89 5.04 36.11
N ALA A 30 18.77 6.04 35.99
CA ALA A 30 18.42 7.32 35.38
C ALA A 30 18.18 7.20 33.86
N ALA A 31 18.95 6.37 33.16
CA ALA A 31 18.74 6.08 31.74
C ALA A 31 17.44 5.28 31.50
N ALA A 32 17.11 4.33 32.38
CA ALA A 32 15.84 3.60 32.31
C ALA A 32 14.64 4.50 32.62
N ALA A 33 14.76 5.43 33.57
CA ALA A 33 13.68 6.37 33.89
C ALA A 33 13.40 7.37 32.75
N LEU A 34 14.44 7.84 32.04
CA LEU A 34 14.27 8.68 30.85
C LEU A 34 13.73 7.90 29.64
N ALA A 35 14.05 6.61 29.51
CA ALA A 35 13.46 5.75 28.49
C ALA A 35 11.96 5.46 28.74
N VAL A 36 11.55 5.36 30.01
CA VAL A 36 10.13 5.13 30.37
C VAL A 36 9.32 6.43 30.35
N ALA A 37 9.92 7.59 30.67
CA ALA A 37 9.24 8.88 30.59
C ALA A 37 9.10 9.45 29.17
N GLY A 38 10.01 9.09 28.24
CA GLY A 38 9.94 9.50 26.83
C GLY A 38 9.11 8.57 25.94
N ALA A 39 8.80 7.36 26.40
CA ALA A 39 8.03 6.36 25.67
C ALA A 39 6.68 6.08 26.34
N THR A 40 5.98 7.12 26.79
CA THR A 40 4.54 7.02 27.04
C THR A 40 3.83 6.89 25.70
N TRP A 41 3.90 5.70 25.12
CA TRP A 41 2.92 5.24 24.15
C TRP A 41 1.58 5.25 24.88
N TYR A 42 0.80 6.30 24.62
CA TYR A 42 -0.62 6.28 24.90
C TYR A 42 -1.22 5.17 24.03
N ALA A 43 -1.25 3.94 24.56
CA ALA A 43 -2.14 2.90 24.08
C ALA A 43 -3.56 3.26 24.56
N GLY A 44 -4.11 4.32 23.99
CA GLY A 44 -5.54 4.54 24.03
C GLY A 44 -6.18 3.37 23.28
N ARG A 45 -7.06 2.62 23.94
CA ARG A 45 -8.10 1.85 23.24
C ARG A 45 -8.99 2.86 22.54
N GLY A 46 -8.62 3.21 21.31
CA GLY A 46 -9.43 3.98 20.39
C GLY A 46 -9.99 3.03 19.34
N GLU A 47 -11.30 3.13 19.11
CA GLU A 47 -11.98 2.70 17.89
C GLU A 47 -11.14 2.98 16.64
N ALA A 48 -11.24 2.09 15.64
CA ALA A 48 -10.48 2.06 14.39
C ALA A 48 -9.90 3.42 13.95
N THR A 49 -8.65 3.70 14.33
CA THR A 49 -7.90 4.89 13.92
C THR A 49 -6.58 4.43 13.30
N GLY A 50 -6.69 3.70 12.19
CA GLY A 50 -5.54 3.48 11.31
C GLY A 50 -5.12 4.83 10.72
N GLY A 51 -4.02 5.40 11.21
CA GLY A 51 -3.42 6.58 10.60
C GLY A 51 -2.94 6.24 9.19
N TYR A 52 -3.36 7.03 8.20
CA TYR A 52 -2.86 6.94 6.83
C TYR A 52 -1.77 7.99 6.64
N SER A 53 -0.58 7.54 6.23
CA SER A 53 0.52 8.41 5.83
C SER A 53 0.60 8.50 4.31
N CYS A 54 0.66 9.72 3.79
CA CYS A 54 0.90 9.96 2.39
C CYS A 54 2.40 9.93 2.11
N ALA A 55 2.85 8.91 1.37
CA ALA A 55 4.20 8.85 0.83
C ALA A 55 4.11 8.80 -0.69
N PHE A 56 4.69 9.81 -1.35
CA PHE A 56 4.77 9.89 -2.80
C PHE A 56 6.14 10.44 -3.20
N LEU A 57 6.69 9.89 -4.28
CA LEU A 57 7.88 10.41 -4.94
C LEU A 57 7.39 11.23 -6.12
N VAL A 58 7.57 12.54 -6.03
CA VAL A 58 7.18 13.50 -7.07
C VAL A 58 8.37 14.38 -7.41
N GLY A 59 8.34 14.98 -8.60
CA GLY A 59 9.33 15.96 -9.01
C GLY A 59 9.31 17.22 -8.13
N PRO A 60 10.23 18.16 -8.35
CA PRO A 60 10.27 19.42 -7.59
C PRO A 60 9.14 20.39 -7.97
N ASP A 61 8.26 20.04 -8.91
CA ASP A 61 7.14 20.89 -9.32
C ASP A 61 6.06 20.94 -8.24
N GLU A 62 5.76 22.13 -7.75
CA GLU A 62 4.76 22.38 -6.71
C GLU A 62 3.36 21.93 -7.14
N ALA A 63 3.03 22.06 -8.44
CA ALA A 63 1.74 21.62 -8.96
C ALA A 63 1.59 20.10 -8.89
N GLU A 64 2.64 19.34 -9.24
CA GLU A 64 2.67 17.88 -9.13
C GLU A 64 2.59 17.42 -7.68
N VAL A 65 3.33 18.06 -6.78
CA VAL A 65 3.30 17.78 -5.33
C VAL A 65 1.89 17.93 -4.79
N LYS A 66 1.23 19.06 -5.09
CA LYS A 66 -0.14 19.33 -4.63
C LYS A 66 -1.14 18.31 -5.19
N ALA A 67 -1.03 17.96 -6.47
CA ALA A 67 -1.91 16.96 -7.09
C ALA A 67 -1.74 15.57 -6.45
N ALA A 68 -0.51 15.17 -6.12
CA ALA A 68 -0.20 13.92 -5.44
C ALA A 68 -0.73 13.90 -3.99
N GLU A 69 -0.61 15.00 -3.26
CA GLU A 69 -1.16 15.17 -1.92
C GLU A 69 -2.69 15.05 -1.93
N GLU A 70 -3.36 15.75 -2.84
CA GLU A 70 -4.82 15.69 -3.01
C GLU A 70 -5.29 14.28 -3.38
N LEU A 71 -4.59 13.59 -4.29
CA LEU A 71 -4.88 12.21 -4.66
C LEU A 71 -4.70 11.28 -3.45
N CYS A 72 -3.64 11.45 -2.68
CA CYS A 72 -3.42 10.65 -1.48
C CYS A 72 -4.55 10.85 -0.46
N HIS A 73 -4.96 12.09 -0.22
CA HIS A 73 -6.10 12.37 0.66
C HIS A 73 -7.41 11.75 0.16
N ARG A 74 -7.65 11.71 -1.17
CA ARG A 74 -8.80 10.99 -1.74
C ARG A 74 -8.73 9.50 -1.45
N LYS A 75 -7.58 8.86 -1.71
CA LYS A 75 -7.37 7.43 -1.41
C LYS A 75 -7.56 7.11 0.07
N ALA A 76 -7.03 7.96 0.95
CA ALA A 76 -7.20 7.81 2.39
C ALA A 76 -8.66 7.91 2.83
N ARG A 77 -9.39 8.94 2.36
CA ARG A 77 -10.82 9.08 2.65
C ARG A 77 -11.61 7.90 2.14
N ASP A 78 -11.28 7.40 0.94
CA ASP A 78 -11.94 6.23 0.38
C ASP A 78 -11.73 5.00 1.27
N ARG A 79 -10.49 4.72 1.66
CA ARG A 79 -10.12 3.58 2.49
C ARG A 79 -10.80 3.57 3.86
N VAL A 80 -10.89 4.73 4.53
CA VAL A 80 -11.55 4.85 5.84
C VAL A 80 -13.05 4.57 5.77
N ARG A 81 -13.69 4.80 4.62
CA ARG A 81 -15.14 4.54 4.44
C ARG A 81 -15.46 3.08 4.17
N ARG A 82 -14.47 2.26 3.81
CA ARG A 82 -14.70 0.88 3.40
C ARG A 82 -14.85 -0.05 4.59
N ALA A 83 -15.73 -1.04 4.46
CA ALA A 83 -15.84 -2.13 5.41
C ALA A 83 -14.59 -3.02 5.36
N ASP A 84 -14.32 -3.73 6.46
CA ASP A 84 -13.34 -4.80 6.47
C ASP A 84 -13.83 -5.99 5.62
N ILE A 85 -12.91 -6.65 4.93
CA ILE A 85 -13.19 -7.91 4.22
C ILE A 85 -13.16 -9.02 5.27
N VAL A 86 -14.30 -9.67 5.50
CA VAL A 86 -14.42 -10.72 6.52
C VAL A 86 -14.08 -12.08 5.92
N ASN A 87 -14.49 -12.31 4.67
CA ASN A 87 -14.31 -13.57 3.98
C ASN A 87 -13.66 -13.35 2.61
N PRO A 88 -12.33 -13.17 2.55
CA PRO A 88 -11.63 -13.17 1.27
C PRO A 88 -11.83 -14.56 0.64
N GLY A 89 -12.67 -14.64 -0.38
CA GLY A 89 -13.03 -15.92 -1.00
C GLY A 89 -11.82 -16.71 -1.51
N PRO A 90 -12.01 -18.00 -1.88
CA PRO A 90 -10.91 -18.91 -2.22
C PRO A 90 -10.18 -18.55 -3.52
N ILE A 91 -10.77 -17.74 -4.40
CA ILE A 91 -10.08 -17.15 -5.55
C ILE A 91 -9.48 -15.83 -5.07
N GLY A 92 -8.15 -15.79 -5.01
CA GLY A 92 -7.42 -14.65 -4.46
C GLY A 92 -7.84 -13.37 -5.16
N HIS A 93 -8.47 -12.47 -4.41
CA HIS A 93 -8.81 -11.12 -4.89
C HIS A 93 -7.62 -10.45 -5.58
N GLU A 94 -6.41 -10.74 -5.10
CA GLU A 94 -5.15 -10.30 -5.69
C GLU A 94 -4.89 -10.84 -7.11
N GLY A 95 -5.21 -12.12 -7.37
CA GLY A 95 -5.09 -12.71 -8.70
C GLY A 95 -6.05 -12.06 -9.69
N THR A 96 -7.29 -11.80 -9.26
CA THR A 96 -8.26 -11.05 -10.07
C THR A 96 -7.81 -9.61 -10.30
N ALA A 97 -7.27 -8.94 -9.29
CA ALA A 97 -6.76 -7.59 -9.41
C ALA A 97 -5.58 -7.51 -10.39
N TRP A 98 -4.67 -8.48 -10.32
CA TRP A 98 -3.58 -8.63 -11.28
C TRP A 98 -4.10 -8.84 -12.70
N LEU A 99 -5.12 -9.70 -12.89
CA LEU A 99 -5.72 -9.96 -14.20
C LEU A 99 -6.40 -8.72 -14.79
N MET A 100 -7.12 -7.94 -13.97
CA MET A 100 -7.69 -6.66 -14.39
C MET A 100 -6.61 -5.68 -14.84
N ARG A 101 -5.55 -5.51 -14.02
CA ARG A 101 -4.42 -4.63 -14.34
C ARG A 101 -3.75 -5.07 -15.63
N ASP A 102 -3.44 -6.36 -15.78
CA ASP A 102 -2.76 -6.91 -16.96
C ASP A 102 -3.58 -6.72 -18.24
N ALA A 103 -4.89 -6.97 -18.20
CA ALA A 103 -5.78 -6.75 -19.33
C ALA A 103 -5.78 -5.28 -19.80
N LEU A 104 -5.88 -4.33 -18.86
CA LEU A 104 -5.84 -2.90 -19.18
C LEU A 104 -4.44 -2.44 -19.62
N HIS A 105 -3.39 -2.97 -18.99
CA HIS A 105 -2.01 -2.70 -19.40
C HIS A 105 -1.78 -3.09 -20.85
N ARG A 106 -2.21 -4.30 -21.25
CA ARG A 106 -2.12 -4.76 -22.64
C ARG A 106 -3.03 -3.97 -23.58
N ALA A 107 -4.19 -3.49 -23.12
CA ALA A 107 -5.08 -2.73 -23.99
C ALA A 107 -4.55 -1.34 -24.34
N PHE A 108 -3.83 -0.68 -23.43
CA PHE A 108 -3.48 0.74 -23.58
C PHE A 108 -1.98 1.04 -23.56
N LEU A 109 -1.24 0.36 -22.69
CA LEU A 109 0.18 0.63 -22.47
C LEU A 109 1.10 -0.30 -23.26
N CYS A 110 0.58 -1.46 -23.66
CA CYS A 110 1.33 -2.47 -24.41
C CYS A 110 0.42 -3.26 -25.40
N PRO A 111 -0.20 -2.60 -26.40
CA PRO A 111 -1.10 -3.25 -27.35
C PRO A 111 -0.37 -4.22 -28.29
N PRO A 112 -0.90 -5.44 -28.53
CA PRO A 112 -0.39 -6.32 -29.58
C PRO A 112 -0.72 -5.78 -30.99
N PRO A 113 0.09 -6.04 -32.03
CA PRO A 113 1.40 -6.69 -32.03
C PRO A 113 2.51 -5.66 -31.77
N GLY A 114 2.60 -5.13 -30.55
CA GLY A 114 3.74 -4.31 -30.16
C GLY A 114 5.06 -5.10 -30.32
N PRO A 115 6.19 -4.41 -30.52
CA PRO A 115 7.49 -5.07 -30.49
C PRO A 115 7.66 -5.87 -29.20
N VAL A 116 8.60 -6.82 -29.19
CA VAL A 116 8.97 -7.55 -27.97
C VAL A 116 9.57 -6.54 -26.99
N GLY A 117 8.73 -5.95 -26.14
CA GLY A 117 9.02 -4.76 -25.34
C GLY A 117 7.90 -3.74 -25.49
N CYS A 118 7.28 -3.32 -24.38
CA CYS A 118 6.25 -2.29 -24.36
C CYS A 118 6.85 -0.89 -24.59
N ASP A 119 7.68 -0.76 -25.62
CA ASP A 119 8.54 0.39 -25.88
C ASP A 119 7.72 1.53 -26.50
N ASP A 120 6.69 1.19 -27.28
CA ASP A 120 5.64 2.11 -27.69
C ASP A 120 4.51 2.10 -26.65
N ARG A 121 4.76 2.73 -25.50
CA ARG A 121 3.62 3.23 -24.70
C ARG A 121 2.82 4.12 -25.64
N GLY A 122 1.53 3.83 -25.82
CA GLY A 122 0.66 4.71 -26.57
C GLY A 122 0.85 6.16 -26.12
N ALA A 123 0.76 7.12 -27.04
CA ALA A 123 1.01 8.53 -26.72
C ALA A 123 0.20 8.94 -25.48
N LEU A 124 0.90 9.41 -24.45
CA LEU A 124 0.30 9.81 -23.19
C LEU A 124 -0.76 10.89 -23.43
N ARG A 125 -1.96 10.68 -22.91
CA ARG A 125 -3.12 11.55 -23.13
C ARG A 125 -4.20 11.34 -22.08
N ALA A 126 -5.10 12.31 -21.94
CA ALA A 126 -6.31 12.12 -21.13
C ALA A 126 -7.16 10.95 -21.67
N ALA A 127 -7.85 10.25 -20.76
CA ALA A 127 -8.80 9.22 -21.14
C ALA A 127 -10.11 9.85 -21.64
N THR A 128 -10.81 9.10 -22.48
CA THR A 128 -12.05 9.47 -23.16
C THR A 128 -13.11 8.38 -22.99
N ASP A 129 -14.35 8.66 -23.37
CA ASP A 129 -15.42 7.64 -23.34
C ASP A 129 -15.14 6.45 -24.28
N ALA A 130 -14.38 6.67 -25.37
CA ALA A 130 -13.93 5.58 -26.25
C ALA A 130 -12.97 4.63 -25.53
N ASP A 131 -12.15 5.16 -24.61
CA ASP A 131 -11.25 4.34 -23.78
C ASP A 131 -12.04 3.53 -22.76
N VAL A 132 -13.13 4.07 -22.21
CA VAL A 132 -14.03 3.30 -21.33
C VAL A 132 -14.59 2.08 -22.06
N ALA A 133 -15.05 2.24 -23.31
CA ALA A 133 -15.53 1.11 -24.11
C ALA A 133 -14.41 0.09 -24.39
N THR A 134 -13.21 0.56 -24.74
CA THR A 134 -12.03 -0.30 -24.98
C THR A 134 -11.65 -1.09 -23.73
N ALA A 135 -11.64 -0.44 -22.56
CA ALA A 135 -11.34 -1.06 -21.28
C ALA A 135 -12.37 -2.14 -20.91
N ARG A 136 -13.67 -1.88 -21.11
CA ARG A 136 -14.73 -2.87 -20.88
C ARG A 136 -14.56 -4.08 -21.79
N ASN A 137 -14.24 -3.87 -23.07
CA ASN A 137 -13.99 -4.95 -24.01
C ASN A 137 -12.77 -5.79 -23.60
N ALA A 138 -11.68 -5.14 -23.17
CA ALA A 138 -10.48 -5.83 -22.71
C ALA A 138 -10.73 -6.68 -21.45
N LEU A 139 -11.45 -6.15 -20.46
CA LEU A 139 -11.81 -6.89 -19.25
C LEU A 139 -12.81 -8.02 -19.55
N GLY A 140 -13.77 -7.80 -20.44
CA GLY A 140 -14.67 -8.84 -20.92
C GLY A 140 -13.94 -9.99 -21.62
N ALA A 141 -12.96 -9.68 -22.49
CA ALA A 141 -12.11 -10.67 -23.14
C ALA A 141 -11.21 -11.44 -22.14
N ALA A 142 -10.86 -10.82 -21.02
CA ALA A 142 -10.15 -11.46 -19.90
C ALA A 142 -11.07 -12.29 -18.98
N GLY A 143 -12.35 -12.43 -19.29
CA GLY A 143 -13.30 -13.19 -18.48
C GLY A 143 -13.87 -12.43 -17.28
N LEU A 144 -13.80 -11.09 -17.29
CA LEU A 144 -14.28 -10.21 -16.22
C LEU A 144 -15.42 -9.28 -16.71
N PRO A 145 -16.52 -9.83 -17.26
CA PRO A 145 -17.58 -9.04 -17.90
C PRO A 145 -18.37 -8.16 -16.93
N ASP A 146 -18.43 -8.53 -15.65
CA ASP A 146 -19.15 -7.79 -14.60
C ASP A 146 -18.33 -6.63 -14.00
N SER A 147 -17.17 -6.33 -14.60
CA SER A 147 -16.35 -5.20 -14.19
C SER A 147 -17.03 -3.87 -14.53
N VAL A 148 -16.95 -2.92 -13.61
CA VAL A 148 -17.36 -1.53 -13.84
C VAL A 148 -16.14 -0.75 -14.29
N VAL A 149 -16.25 -0.03 -15.41
CA VAL A 149 -15.24 0.93 -15.86
C VAL A 149 -15.92 2.23 -16.24
N ARG A 150 -15.32 3.37 -15.84
CA ARG A 150 -15.75 4.72 -16.21
C ARG A 150 -14.60 5.72 -16.05
N LEU A 151 -14.80 6.95 -16.52
CA LEU A 151 -13.92 8.05 -16.15
C LEU A 151 -14.04 8.35 -14.65
N ALA A 152 -12.91 8.68 -14.05
CA ALA A 152 -12.81 9.06 -12.65
C ALA A 152 -13.47 10.43 -12.41
N THR A 153 -14.29 10.47 -11.38
CA THR A 153 -14.92 11.67 -10.81
C THR A 153 -14.07 12.19 -9.64
N GLY A 154 -14.42 13.38 -9.11
CA GLY A 154 -13.71 13.96 -7.96
C GLY A 154 -13.79 13.14 -6.66
N GLU A 155 -14.74 12.22 -6.57
CA GLU A 155 -14.94 11.36 -5.38
C GLU A 155 -14.18 10.03 -5.46
N ASP A 156 -13.59 9.70 -6.61
CA ASP A 156 -12.87 8.45 -6.79
C ASP A 156 -11.45 8.51 -6.23
N PRO A 157 -10.89 7.37 -5.77
CA PRO A 157 -9.50 7.25 -5.35
C PRO A 157 -8.52 7.23 -6.55
N ALA A 158 -8.73 8.12 -7.53
CA ALA A 158 -8.00 8.19 -8.79
C ALA A 158 -7.69 9.64 -9.20
N PRO A 159 -6.71 9.87 -10.10
CA PRO A 159 -6.54 11.16 -10.78
C PRO A 159 -7.80 11.53 -11.58
N ALA A 160 -8.10 12.83 -11.68
CA ALA A 160 -9.24 13.29 -12.47
C ALA A 160 -9.04 12.92 -13.95
N GLY A 161 -10.08 12.38 -14.59
CA GLY A 161 -10.01 11.98 -16.00
C GLY A 161 -9.24 10.68 -16.27
N ALA A 162 -8.75 9.98 -15.24
CA ALA A 162 -8.24 8.61 -15.38
C ALA A 162 -9.38 7.63 -15.63
N LEU A 163 -9.06 6.42 -16.14
CA LEU A 163 -9.99 5.31 -16.12
C LEU A 163 -10.01 4.70 -14.72
N VAL A 164 -11.15 4.73 -14.04
CA VAL A 164 -11.36 3.98 -12.80
C VAL A 164 -12.10 2.69 -13.11
N TYR A 165 -11.69 1.61 -12.47
CA TYR A 165 -12.30 0.30 -12.63
C TYR A 165 -12.54 -0.38 -11.29
N SER A 166 -13.53 -1.27 -11.26
CA SER A 166 -13.79 -2.13 -10.11
C SER A 166 -14.47 -3.44 -10.49
N LEU A 167 -14.40 -4.40 -9.58
CA LEU A 167 -15.14 -5.65 -9.66
C LEU A 167 -15.56 -6.09 -8.26
N LEU A 168 -16.86 -6.35 -8.08
CA LEU A 168 -17.42 -6.89 -6.84
C LEU A 168 -17.15 -8.40 -6.74
N MET A 169 -16.64 -8.85 -5.60
CA MET A 169 -16.27 -10.24 -5.34
C MET A 169 -16.64 -10.64 -3.91
N GLY A 170 -17.91 -11.02 -3.71
CA GLY A 170 -18.43 -11.33 -2.38
C GLY A 170 -18.57 -10.07 -1.52
N ASP A 171 -17.89 -10.03 -0.39
CA ASP A 171 -17.81 -8.87 0.51
C ASP A 171 -16.63 -7.93 0.20
N GLY A 172 -15.82 -8.27 -0.81
CA GLY A 172 -14.67 -7.48 -1.26
C GLY A 172 -14.84 -6.91 -2.66
N CYS A 173 -13.94 -6.00 -3.00
CA CYS A 173 -13.82 -5.34 -4.28
C CYS A 173 -12.37 -5.34 -4.75
N VAL A 174 -12.15 -5.55 -6.06
CA VAL A 174 -11.00 -4.92 -6.71
C VAL A 174 -11.40 -3.50 -7.03
N VAL A 175 -10.56 -2.53 -6.70
CA VAL A 175 -10.67 -1.15 -7.18
C VAL A 175 -9.32 -0.70 -7.71
N GLY A 176 -9.31 0.10 -8.77
CA GLY A 176 -8.07 0.60 -9.32
C GLY A 176 -8.30 1.67 -10.36
N TYR A 177 -7.19 2.23 -10.86
CA TYR A 177 -7.22 3.13 -11.99
C TYR A 177 -6.06 2.90 -12.94
N LEU A 178 -6.25 3.40 -14.16
CA LEU A 178 -5.24 3.58 -15.18
C LEU A 178 -5.29 5.05 -15.64
N ASP A 179 -4.23 5.78 -15.39
CA ASP A 179 -4.05 7.14 -15.87
C ASP A 179 -3.29 7.10 -17.20
N LEU A 180 -4.00 7.36 -18.29
CA LEU A 180 -3.42 7.37 -19.63
C LEU A 180 -2.51 8.59 -19.88
N ALA A 181 -2.59 9.64 -19.04
CA ALA A 181 -1.79 10.84 -19.19
C ALA A 181 -0.37 10.69 -18.61
N SER A 182 -0.20 9.79 -17.64
CA SER A 182 1.10 9.46 -17.01
C SER A 182 1.56 8.03 -17.33
N GLY A 183 0.63 7.15 -17.70
CA GLY A 183 0.84 5.70 -17.77
C GLY A 183 0.77 5.02 -16.39
N ASP A 184 0.46 5.76 -15.33
CA ASP A 184 0.39 5.22 -13.98
C ASP A 184 -0.81 4.29 -13.82
N GLN A 185 -0.58 3.19 -13.11
CA GLN A 185 -1.59 2.21 -12.78
C GLN A 185 -1.51 1.86 -11.31
N TRP A 186 -2.66 1.76 -10.67
CA TRP A 186 -2.77 1.39 -9.27
C TRP A 186 -4.01 0.54 -9.07
N TYR A 187 -3.94 -0.41 -8.15
CA TYR A 187 -5.09 -1.18 -7.70
C TYR A 187 -4.94 -1.53 -6.23
N GLU A 188 -6.05 -1.85 -5.60
CA GLU A 188 -6.09 -2.52 -4.31
C GLU A 188 -7.30 -3.46 -4.22
N VAL A 189 -7.19 -4.40 -3.30
CA VAL A 189 -8.32 -5.18 -2.81
C VAL A 189 -8.83 -4.49 -1.54
N ALA A 190 -10.11 -4.12 -1.53
CA ALA A 190 -10.71 -3.43 -0.41
C ALA A 190 -12.17 -3.85 -0.20
N GLY A 191 -12.75 -3.58 0.97
CA GLY A 191 -14.17 -3.88 1.19
C GLY A 191 -15.10 -2.88 0.51
N LEU A 192 -16.39 -3.10 0.73
CA LEU A 192 -17.46 -2.27 0.16
C LEU A 192 -17.53 -0.88 0.79
N LEU A 193 -17.96 0.10 0.00
CA LEU A 193 -18.38 1.40 0.51
C LEU A 193 -19.71 1.26 1.30
N PRO A 194 -20.10 2.26 2.10
CA PRO A 194 -21.32 2.21 2.92
C PRO A 194 -22.62 2.01 2.13
N ASN A 195 -22.61 2.35 0.83
CA ASN A 195 -23.72 2.13 -0.10
C ASN A 195 -23.74 0.72 -0.72
N GLY A 196 -22.84 -0.18 -0.30
CA GLY A 196 -22.70 -1.54 -0.82
C GLY A 196 -22.01 -1.64 -2.19
N ARG A 197 -21.40 -0.57 -2.70
CA ARG A 197 -20.74 -0.53 -4.02
C ARG A 197 -19.21 -0.51 -3.87
N CYS A 198 -18.52 -0.87 -4.95
CA CYS A 198 -17.05 -0.79 -5.00
C CYS A 198 -16.53 0.63 -5.28
N LEU A 199 -17.26 1.43 -6.06
CA LEU A 199 -16.94 2.81 -6.41
C LEU A 199 -18.08 3.74 -5.98
N ALA A 200 -17.75 5.01 -5.72
CA ALA A 200 -18.72 6.07 -5.45
C ALA A 200 -19.69 6.24 -6.64
#